data_AF-A0A819CI53-F1
#
_entry.id   AF-A0A819CI53-F1
#
_cell.length_a   1.000
_cell.length_b   1.000
_cell.length_c   1.000
_cell.angle_alpha   90.00
_cell.angle_beta   90.00
_cell.angle_gamma   90.00
#
_symmetry.space_group_name_H-M   'P 1'
#
loop_
_entity.id
_entity.type
_entity.pdbx_description
1 polymer ?
#
loop_
_entity_poly.entity_id
_entity_poly.type
_entity_poly.pdbx_seq_one_letter_code
_entity_poly.pdbx_strand_id
1 'polypeptide(L)' 'MENIQSAQLVVSCLSLDETVTFFKDRLGFRVDMISPADDPSVTIISGYG' A
#
# COMPACT_ATOMS: atom_id res chain seq x y z
N MET A 1 7.25 -27.00 -5.27
CA MET A 1 8.13 -25.81 -5.30
C MET A 1 7.24 -24.62 -4.97
N GLU A 2 7.35 -24.06 -3.77
CA GLU A 2 6.72 -22.77 -3.49
C GLU A 2 7.62 -21.69 -4.07
N ASN A 3 7.23 -21.14 -5.20
CA ASN A 3 7.83 -19.92 -5.70
C ASN A 3 7.33 -18.79 -4.81
N ILE A 4 8.21 -18.11 -4.08
CA ILE A 4 7.83 -16.86 -3.42
C ILE A 4 7.54 -15.85 -4.52
N GLN A 5 6.26 -15.66 -4.86
CA GLN A 5 5.81 -14.76 -5.94
C GLN A 5 5.50 -13.34 -5.47
N SER A 6 5.76 -13.02 -4.19
CA SER A 6 5.44 -11.72 -3.61
C SER A 6 6.56 -11.22 -2.72
N ALA A 7 6.98 -9.97 -2.91
CA ALA A 7 7.83 -9.24 -1.97
C ALA A 7 6.96 -8.23 -1.21
N GLN A 8 7.18 -8.11 0.09
CA GLN A 8 6.51 -7.12 0.94
C GLN A 8 7.57 -6.16 1.50
N LEU A 9 7.28 -4.86 1.43
CA LEU A 9 8.11 -3.79 1.97
C LEU A 9 7.27 -2.89 2.86
N VAL A 10 7.80 -2.53 4.04
CA VAL A 10 7.21 -1.51 4.92
C VAL A 10 7.92 -0.20 4.66
N VAL A 11 7.14 0.83 4.34
CA VAL A 11 7.65 2.19 4.07
C VAL A 11 6.99 3.14 5.06
N SER A 12 7.80 3.86 5.83
CA SER A 12 7.30 4.96 6.65
C SER A 12 7.02 6.18 5.78
N CYS A 13 5.99 6.94 6.14
CA CYS A 13 5.61 8.15 5.43
C CYS A 13 5.24 9.26 6.42
N LEU A 14 5.29 10.50 5.96
CA LEU A 14 4.88 11.68 6.73
C LEU A 14 3.36 11.88 6.65
N SER A 15 2.77 11.65 5.49
CA SER A 15 1.33 11.73 5.23
C SER A 15 0.86 10.47 4.54
N LEU A 16 -0.06 9.74 5.18
CA LEU A 16 -0.62 8.51 4.63
C LEU A 16 -1.43 8.82 3.35
N ASP A 17 -2.25 9.86 3.39
CA ASP A 17 -3.14 10.25 2.27
C ASP A 17 -2.36 10.62 1.02
N GLU A 18 -1.32 11.45 1.15
CA GLU A 18 -0.48 11.85 0.00
C GLU A 18 0.26 10.64 -0.58
N THR A 19 0.77 9.77 0.29
CA THR A 19 1.52 8.58 -0.10
C THR A 19 0.62 7.59 -0.84
N VAL A 20 -0.56 7.29 -0.29
CA VAL A 20 -1.51 6.38 -0.91
C VAL A 20 -2.02 6.94 -2.24
N THR A 21 -2.28 8.24 -2.32
CA THR A 21 -2.65 8.92 -3.58
C THR A 21 -1.57 8.75 -4.64
N PHE A 22 -0.29 8.93 -4.28
CA PHE A 22 0.81 8.70 -5.22
C PHE A 22 0.84 7.26 -5.74
N PHE A 23 0.80 6.25 -4.84
CA PHE A 23 0.86 4.86 -5.28
C PHE A 23 -0.37 4.44 -6.09
N LYS A 24 -1.57 4.87 -5.67
CA LYS A 24 -2.82 4.51 -6.32
C LYS A 24 -3.00 5.22 -7.66
N ASP A 25 -2.92 6.55 -7.66
CA ASP A 25 -3.34 7.35 -8.83
C ASP A 25 -2.22 7.55 -9.83
N ARG A 26 -0.95 7.58 -9.37
CA ARG A 26 0.20 7.78 -10.27
C ARG A 26 0.85 6.48 -10.69
N LEU A 27 0.92 5.49 -9.80
CA LEU A 27 1.57 4.20 -10.09
C LEU A 27 0.59 3.05 -10.36
N GLY A 28 -0.71 3.25 -10.15
CA GLY A 28 -1.73 2.23 -10.45
C GLY A 28 -1.82 1.10 -9.43
N PHE A 29 -1.27 1.28 -8.23
CA PHE A 29 -1.41 0.30 -7.15
C PHE A 29 -2.86 0.24 -6.66
N ARG A 30 -3.28 -0.92 -6.18
CA ARG A 30 -4.59 -1.12 -5.57
C ARG A 30 -4.48 -1.08 -4.05
N VAL A 31 -5.41 -0.39 -3.41
CA VAL A 31 -5.58 -0.48 -1.95
C VAL A 31 -6.27 -1.79 -1.60
N ASP A 32 -5.62 -2.60 -0.78
CA ASP A 32 -6.17 -3.86 -0.30
C ASP A 32 -6.75 -3.73 1.12
N MET A 33 -6.14 -2.90 1.97
CA MET A 33 -6.58 -2.68 3.35
C MET A 33 -6.15 -1.31 3.87
N ILE A 34 -6.99 -0.71 4.71
CA ILE A 34 -6.69 0.49 5.51
C ILE A 34 -7.05 0.20 6.98
N SER A 35 -6.21 0.63 7.92
CA SER A 35 -6.42 0.41 9.35
C SER A 35 -5.77 1.48 10.23
N PRO A 36 -6.34 1.75 11.43
CA PRO A 36 -7.72 1.44 11.82
C PRO A 36 -8.72 2.23 10.95
N ALA A 37 -9.98 1.82 10.91
CA ALA A 37 -10.98 2.46 10.04
C ALA A 37 -11.33 3.89 10.47
N ASP A 38 -11.31 4.16 11.78
CA ASP A 38 -11.72 5.45 12.36
C ASP A 38 -10.61 6.51 12.36
N ASP A 39 -9.35 6.07 12.42
CA ASP A 39 -8.15 6.93 12.40
C ASP A 39 -7.02 6.26 11.58
N PRO A 40 -7.12 6.25 10.25
CA PRO A 40 -6.19 5.54 9.38
C PRO A 40 -4.73 5.93 9.59
N SER A 41 -3.90 4.95 9.92
CA SER A 41 -2.45 5.13 10.11
C SER A 41 -1.60 4.12 9.34
N VAL A 42 -2.24 3.07 8.81
CA VAL A 42 -1.59 2.01 8.02
C VAL A 42 -2.43 1.69 6.79
N THR A 43 -1.76 1.43 5.68
CA THR A 43 -2.39 0.94 4.44
C THR A 43 -1.55 -0.20 3.85
N ILE A 44 -2.23 -1.21 3.31
CA ILE A 44 -1.64 -2.26 2.47
C ILE A 44 -2.07 -2.00 1.04
N ILE A 45 -1.09 -1.91 0.15
CA ILE A 45 -1.28 -1.77 -1.30
C ILE A 45 -0.59 -2.93 -2.04
N SER A 46 -1.18 -3.34 -3.16
CA SER A 46 -0.57 -4.27 -4.11
C SER A 46 -0.44 -3.64 -5.49
N GLY A 47 0.64 -3.96 -6.18
CA GLY A 47 0.88 -3.56 -7.57
C GLY A 47 1.28 -4.79 -8.37
N TYR A 48 0.67 -4.94 -9.55
CA TYR A 48 1.00 -5.97 -10.52
C TYR A 48 1.45 -5.21 -11.77
N GLY A 49 2.77 -5.19 -12.00
CA GLY A 49 3.39 -4.46 -13.10
C GLY A 49 3.04 -5.01 -14.48
#